data_AF-A0AAW3FDP5-F1
#
_entry.id   AF-A0AAW3FDP5-F1
#
_cell.length_a   1.000
_cell.length_b   1.000
_cell.length_c   1.000
_cell.angle_alpha   90.00
_cell.angle_beta   90.00
_cell.angle_gamma   90.00
#
_symmetry.space_group_name_H-M   'P 1'
#
loop_
_entity.id
_entity.type
_entity.pdbx_description
1 polymer ?
#
loop_
_entity_poly.entity_id
_entity_poly.type
_entity_poly.pdbx_seq_one_letter_code
_entity_poly.pdbx_strand_id
1 'polypeptide(L)'
;MIVKRVKAYFEKRKERKRISEQYALEKACVDYFNNCVPRVDDFTKLVDNVPIGRDGLPLLIKSDNNSYPLQAIEARISDVWDEMRLYYGDYPYLYTPEWVMQIKDFPSELWLSVEDYPRPTCTTLLLCDYKGHYEVVEYAHKTWVTELCFPVKPTRYFVLKFLDEDK
;
A
#
# COMPACT_ATOMS: atom_id res chain seq x y z
N MET A 1 -18.51 17.42 38.99
CA MET A 1 -19.12 16.54 37.96
C MET A 1 -19.21 17.22 36.58
N ILE A 2 -19.58 18.51 36.51
CA ILE A 2 -19.71 19.27 35.24
C ILE A 2 -18.38 19.39 34.47
N VAL A 3 -17.27 19.74 35.14
CA VAL A 3 -15.94 19.88 34.51
C VAL A 3 -15.48 18.59 33.81
N LYS A 4 -15.76 17.41 34.39
CA LYS A 4 -15.44 16.10 33.78
C LYS A 4 -16.27 15.87 32.49
N ARG A 5 -17.56 16.22 32.50
CA ARG A 5 -18.44 16.08 31.33
C ARG A 5 -18.03 17.03 30.19
N VAL A 6 -17.65 18.27 30.52
CA VAL A 6 -17.17 19.26 29.54
C VAL A 6 -15.86 18.81 28.90
N LYS A 7 -14.87 18.36 29.69
CA LYS A 7 -13.61 17.81 29.15
C LYS A 7 -13.87 16.61 28.23
N ALA A 8 -14.69 15.65 28.66
CA ALA A 8 -15.02 14.48 27.85
C ALA A 8 -15.72 14.84 26.52
N TYR A 9 -16.52 15.91 26.50
CA TYR A 9 -17.15 16.41 25.27
C TYR A 9 -16.11 16.96 24.28
N PHE A 10 -15.18 17.80 24.75
CA PHE A 10 -14.14 18.37 23.89
C PHE A 10 -13.17 17.30 23.36
N GLU A 11 -12.79 16.32 24.18
CA GLU A 11 -11.97 15.19 23.71
C GLU A 11 -12.69 14.38 22.63
N LYS A 12 -13.98 14.06 22.81
CA LYS A 12 -14.78 13.38 21.77
C LYS A 12 -14.87 14.20 20.49
N ARG A 13 -15.01 15.53 20.59
CA ARG A 13 -15.06 16.41 19.42
C ARG A 13 -13.73 16.44 18.67
N LYS A 14 -12.62 16.51 19.41
CA LYS A 14 -11.26 16.47 18.86
C LYS A 14 -11.00 15.14 18.14
N GLU A 15 -11.41 14.03 18.75
CA GLU A 15 -11.28 12.70 18.15
C GLU A 15 -12.08 12.56 16.85
N ARG A 16 -13.34 13.00 16.85
CA ARG A 16 -14.18 13.00 15.63
C ARG A 16 -13.55 13.83 14.49
N LYS A 17 -13.00 14.99 14.84
CA LYS A 17 -12.33 15.85 13.87
C LYS A 17 -11.11 15.13 13.27
N ARG A 18 -10.27 14.54 14.11
CA ARG A 18 -9.11 13.74 13.67
C ARG A 18 -9.50 12.58 12.76
N ILE A 19 -10.52 11.81 13.12
CA ILE A 19 -11.01 10.69 12.30
C ILE A 19 -11.53 11.19 10.94
N SER A 20 -12.26 12.32 10.91
CA SER A 20 -12.74 12.91 9.66
C SER A 20 -11.61 13.42 8.77
N GLU A 21 -10.57 14.02 9.35
CA GLU A 21 -9.39 14.48 8.62
C GLU A 21 -8.61 13.29 8.04
N GLN A 22 -8.45 12.23 8.84
CA GLN A 22 -7.84 10.98 8.39
C GLN A 22 -8.64 10.34 7.24
N TYR A 23 -9.96 10.19 7.38
CA TYR A 23 -10.79 9.60 6.33
C TYR A 23 -10.72 10.39 5.01
N ALA A 24 -10.61 11.73 5.07
CA ALA A 24 -10.43 12.55 3.87
C ALA A 24 -9.09 12.26 3.17
N LEU A 25 -8.01 12.02 3.92
CA LEU A 25 -6.72 11.61 3.36
C LEU A 25 -6.80 10.20 2.75
N GLU A 26 -7.43 9.26 3.45
CA GLU A 26 -7.62 7.89 2.97
C GLU A 26 -8.44 7.89 1.66
N LYS A 27 -9.48 8.72 1.58
CA LYS A 27 -10.25 8.90 0.34
C LYS A 27 -9.40 9.49 -0.78
N ALA A 28 -8.55 10.49 -0.50
CA ALA A 28 -7.64 11.05 -1.50
C ALA A 28 -6.65 10.01 -2.04
N CYS A 29 -6.22 9.04 -1.22
CA CYS A 29 -5.41 7.91 -1.69
C CYS A 29 -6.18 7.03 -2.68
N VAL A 30 -7.41 6.67 -2.35
CA VAL A 30 -8.28 5.83 -3.21
C VAL A 30 -8.59 6.57 -4.51
N ASP A 31 -8.94 7.85 -4.43
CA ASP A 31 -9.20 8.70 -5.60
C ASP A 31 -7.95 8.79 -6.49
N TYR A 32 -6.75 8.96 -5.91
CA TYR A 32 -5.51 8.93 -6.67
C TYR A 32 -5.32 7.57 -7.37
N PHE A 33 -5.42 6.47 -6.62
CA PHE A 33 -5.17 5.13 -7.13
C PHE A 33 -6.13 4.74 -8.26
N ASN A 34 -7.41 5.07 -8.13
CA ASN A 34 -8.42 4.78 -9.15
C ASN A 34 -8.21 5.58 -10.45
N ASN A 35 -7.66 6.79 -10.36
CA ASN A 35 -7.48 7.68 -11.50
C ASN A 35 -6.07 7.57 -12.14
N CYS A 36 -5.08 7.14 -11.37
CA CYS A 36 -3.69 7.02 -11.81
C CYS A 36 -3.34 5.53 -11.95
N VAL A 37 -3.76 4.89 -13.03
CA VAL A 37 -3.31 3.53 -13.39
C VAL A 37 -2.43 3.61 -14.64
N PRO A 38 -1.09 3.60 -14.51
CA PRO A 38 -0.19 3.55 -15.64
C PRO A 38 -0.12 2.13 -16.21
N ARG A 39 -0.10 2.02 -17.54
CA ARG A 39 0.43 0.84 -18.23
C ARG A 39 1.91 1.10 -18.50
N VAL A 40 2.79 0.25 -18.00
CA VAL A 40 4.20 0.24 -18.41
C VAL A 40 4.34 -0.83 -19.48
N ASP A 41 4.34 -0.41 -20.74
CA ASP A 41 4.43 -1.32 -21.89
C ASP A 41 5.86 -1.86 -22.12
N ASP A 42 6.87 -1.35 -21.40
CA ASP A 42 8.27 -1.73 -21.60
C ASP A 42 9.05 -1.89 -20.28
N PHE A 43 9.14 -3.13 -19.82
CA PHE A 43 9.84 -3.53 -18.60
C PHE A 43 11.35 -3.27 -18.66
N THR A 44 11.94 -3.31 -19.86
CA THR A 44 13.39 -3.18 -20.04
C THR A 44 13.89 -1.78 -19.72
N LYS A 45 13.02 -0.76 -19.83
CA LYS A 45 13.31 0.64 -19.50
C LYS A 45 13.25 0.94 -18.00
N LEU A 46 12.86 -0.03 -17.17
CA LEU A 46 12.79 0.14 -15.72
C LEU A 46 14.12 -0.17 -15.01
N VAL A 47 15.12 -0.72 -15.72
CA VAL A 47 16.42 -1.09 -15.14
C VAL A 47 17.14 0.11 -14.52
N ASP A 48 17.13 1.26 -15.20
CA ASP A 48 17.79 2.48 -14.72
C ASP A 48 17.10 3.11 -13.49
N ASN A 49 15.93 2.60 -13.10
CA ASN A 49 15.14 3.13 -12.00
C ASN A 49 15.41 2.47 -10.65
N VAL A 50 16.26 1.44 -10.61
CA VAL A 50 16.60 0.72 -9.36
C VAL A 50 17.25 1.69 -8.37
N PRO A 51 16.69 1.87 -7.16
CA PRO A 51 17.27 2.75 -6.17
C PRO A 51 18.67 2.29 -5.73
N ILE A 52 19.59 3.23 -5.53
CA ILE A 52 20.94 2.96 -5.02
C ILE A 52 20.84 2.18 -3.69
N GLY A 53 21.56 1.06 -3.60
CA GLY A 53 21.60 0.22 -2.40
C GLY A 53 20.44 -0.77 -2.26
N ARG A 54 19.66 -1.00 -3.32
CA ARG A 54 18.69 -2.10 -3.40
C ARG A 54 19.08 -3.09 -4.49
N ASP A 55 18.68 -4.33 -4.27
CA ASP A 55 18.85 -5.42 -5.25
C ASP A 55 17.76 -5.40 -6.33
N GLY A 56 16.75 -4.53 -6.20
CA GLY A 56 15.62 -4.44 -7.12
C GLY A 56 14.75 -3.21 -7.00
N LEU A 57 13.82 -3.11 -7.95
CA LEU A 57 12.81 -2.07 -8.06
C LEU A 57 11.49 -2.56 -7.44
N PRO A 58 10.99 -1.90 -6.38
CA PRO A 58 9.69 -2.22 -5.80
C PRO A 58 8.54 -1.75 -6.70
N LEU A 59 7.65 -2.67 -7.05
CA LEU A 59 6.53 -2.44 -7.96
C LEU A 59 5.22 -2.89 -7.32
N LEU A 60 4.14 -2.17 -7.63
CA LEU A 60 2.78 -2.63 -7.45
C LEU A 60 2.28 -3.17 -8.78
N ILE A 61 1.78 -4.40 -8.79
CA ILE A 61 1.26 -5.04 -10.00
C ILE A 61 -0.19 -5.46 -9.81
N LYS A 62 -0.95 -5.39 -10.91
CA LYS A 62 -2.21 -6.11 -11.02
C LYS A 62 -2.07 -7.25 -12.02
N SER A 63 -2.40 -8.46 -11.58
CA SER A 63 -2.44 -9.66 -12.41
C SER A 63 -3.88 -10.02 -12.77
N ASP A 64 -4.04 -10.59 -13.96
CA ASP A 64 -5.31 -11.05 -14.52
C ASP A 64 -5.81 -12.36 -13.91
N ASN A 65 -4.93 -13.16 -13.27
CA ASN A 65 -5.27 -14.56 -13.03
C ASN A 65 -4.68 -15.18 -11.74
N ASN A 66 -4.91 -14.54 -10.59
CA ASN A 66 -4.51 -15.09 -9.29
C ASN A 66 -5.60 -14.93 -8.22
N SER A 67 -5.52 -15.76 -7.16
CA SER A 67 -6.29 -15.59 -5.91
C SER A 67 -6.05 -14.22 -5.25
N TYR A 68 -4.94 -13.55 -5.60
CA TYR A 68 -4.54 -12.24 -5.14
C TYR A 68 -4.23 -11.35 -6.35
N PRO A 69 -5.21 -10.62 -6.90
CA PRO A 69 -5.07 -9.90 -8.16
C PRO A 69 -4.16 -8.68 -8.06
N LEU A 70 -3.86 -8.18 -6.86
CA LEU A 70 -3.01 -7.02 -6.63
C LEU A 70 -1.90 -7.35 -5.64
N GLN A 71 -0.64 -7.12 -6.00
CA GLN A 71 0.51 -7.45 -5.16
C GLN A 71 1.66 -6.46 -5.29
N ALA A 72 2.43 -6.33 -4.20
CA ALA A 72 3.71 -5.65 -4.20
C ALA A 72 4.83 -6.67 -4.41
N ILE A 73 5.71 -6.40 -5.38
CA ILE A 73 6.79 -7.31 -5.77
C ILE A 73 8.10 -6.57 -5.99
N GLU A 74 9.19 -7.32 -6.05
CA GLU A 74 10.50 -6.80 -6.38
C GLU A 74 10.92 -7.27 -7.76
N ALA A 75 11.32 -6.32 -8.61
CA ALA A 75 11.86 -6.60 -9.92
C ALA A 75 13.39 -6.47 -9.90
N ARG A 76 14.12 -7.49 -10.35
CA ARG A 76 15.59 -7.53 -10.31
C ARG A 76 16.19 -7.93 -11.65
N ILE A 77 17.42 -7.52 -11.92
CA ILE A 77 18.17 -8.04 -13.06
C ILE A 77 18.59 -9.46 -12.69
N SER A 78 18.26 -10.43 -13.54
CA SER A 78 18.67 -11.81 -13.30
C SER A 78 20.15 -11.99 -13.65
N ASP A 79 20.91 -12.59 -12.73
CA ASP A 79 22.33 -12.95 -12.92
C ASP A 79 22.58 -13.83 -14.17
N VAL A 80 21.53 -14.52 -14.66
CA VAL A 80 21.63 -15.49 -15.76
C VAL A 80 21.26 -14.86 -17.11
N TRP A 81 20.40 -13.85 -17.12
CA TRP A 81 19.74 -13.37 -18.34
C TRP A 81 20.00 -11.91 -18.67
N ASP A 82 20.67 -11.15 -17.79
CA ASP A 82 20.96 -9.71 -17.93
C ASP A 82 19.71 -8.85 -18.25
N GLU A 83 18.54 -9.38 -17.89
CA GLU A 83 17.23 -8.77 -18.13
C GLU A 83 16.47 -8.65 -16.81
N MET A 84 15.65 -7.60 -16.70
CA MET A 84 14.80 -7.36 -15.55
C MET A 84 13.67 -8.38 -15.47
N ARG A 85 13.53 -9.04 -14.32
CA ARG A 85 12.50 -10.04 -14.06
C ARG A 85 11.70 -9.69 -12.81
N LEU A 86 10.43 -10.04 -12.85
CA LEU A 86 9.52 -9.98 -11.71
C LEU A 86 9.72 -11.18 -10.81
N TYR A 87 9.97 -10.94 -9.53
CA TYR A 87 10.06 -12.01 -8.52
C TYR A 87 8.74 -12.04 -7.72
N TYR A 88 7.90 -13.03 -8.04
CA TYR A 88 6.58 -13.26 -7.44
C TYR A 88 6.55 -14.67 -6.86
N GLY A 89 6.63 -14.81 -5.54
CA GLY A 89 6.57 -16.13 -4.86
C GLY A 89 7.47 -17.22 -5.47
N ASP A 90 7.13 -18.49 -5.20
CA ASP A 90 7.78 -19.68 -5.79
C ASP A 90 7.28 -20.01 -7.21
N TYR A 91 6.70 -19.05 -7.93
CA TYR A 91 6.13 -19.25 -9.27
C TYR A 91 6.94 -18.47 -10.33
N PRO A 92 8.04 -19.04 -10.85
CA PRO A 92 9.01 -18.29 -11.64
C PRO A 92 8.56 -17.96 -13.07
N TYR A 93 7.37 -18.38 -13.50
CA TYR A 93 6.94 -18.19 -14.89
C TYR A 93 5.41 -18.15 -14.92
N LEU A 94 4.83 -17.18 -15.64
CA LEU A 94 3.78 -17.37 -16.67
C LEU A 94 2.92 -16.12 -16.97
N TYR A 95 3.02 -15.02 -16.20
CA TYR A 95 1.99 -13.97 -16.29
C TYR A 95 2.51 -12.61 -16.73
N THR A 96 1.85 -12.05 -17.75
CA THR A 96 1.94 -10.66 -18.13
C THR A 96 1.00 -9.86 -17.22
N PRO A 97 1.49 -8.92 -16.39
CA PRO A 97 0.62 -8.11 -15.56
C PRO A 97 -0.32 -7.25 -16.42
N GLU A 98 -1.56 -7.03 -15.95
CA GLU A 98 -2.51 -6.11 -16.61
C GLU A 98 -2.00 -4.67 -16.60
N TRP A 99 -1.39 -4.29 -15.48
CA TRP A 99 -0.69 -3.03 -15.30
C TRP A 99 0.33 -3.12 -14.18
N VAL A 100 1.27 -2.17 -14.19
CA VAL A 100 2.39 -2.08 -13.25
C VAL A 100 2.62 -0.61 -12.90
N MET A 101 2.89 -0.33 -11.63
CA MET A 101 3.27 1.00 -11.16
C MET A 101 4.51 0.90 -10.26
N GLN A 102 5.46 1.83 -10.38
CA GLN A 102 6.57 1.88 -9.43
C GLN A 102 6.07 2.45 -8.11
N ILE A 103 6.43 1.80 -6.99
CA ILE A 103 5.96 2.27 -5.68
C ILE A 103 6.51 3.67 -5.34
N LYS A 104 7.65 4.04 -5.92
CA LYS A 104 8.22 5.39 -5.78
C LYS A 104 7.38 6.49 -6.46
N ASP A 105 6.51 6.13 -7.41
CA ASP A 105 5.68 7.10 -8.14
C ASP A 105 4.42 7.49 -7.33
N PHE A 106 4.13 6.79 -6.23
CA PHE A 106 3.07 7.17 -5.31
C PHE A 106 3.42 8.50 -4.61
N PRO A 107 2.51 9.48 -4.58
CA PRO A 107 2.78 10.78 -3.98
C PRO A 107 3.08 10.65 -2.48
N SER A 108 4.22 11.17 -2.07
CA SER A 108 4.74 11.03 -0.70
C SER A 108 3.78 11.57 0.38
N GLU A 109 3.01 12.59 0.04
CA GLU A 109 2.03 13.29 0.87
C GLU A 109 0.76 12.49 1.12
N LEU A 110 0.48 11.47 0.29
CA LEU A 110 -0.67 10.59 0.46
C LEU A 110 -0.34 9.37 1.35
N TRP A 111 0.92 9.15 1.68
CA TRP A 111 1.28 8.10 2.62
C TRP A 111 0.94 8.51 4.05
N LEU A 112 0.14 7.70 4.73
CA LEU A 112 -0.21 7.90 6.13
C LEU A 112 0.85 7.29 7.03
N SER A 113 1.55 8.14 7.80
CA SER A 113 2.46 7.69 8.86
C SER A 113 1.68 6.96 9.95
N VAL A 114 2.20 5.80 10.34
CA VAL A 114 1.59 4.97 11.38
C VAL A 114 1.81 5.51 12.80
N GLU A 115 2.69 6.50 12.95
CA GLU A 115 2.84 7.28 14.18
C GLU A 115 1.65 8.26 14.35
N ASP A 116 1.29 8.95 13.27
CA ASP A 116 0.23 9.96 13.25
C ASP A 116 -1.17 9.37 13.05
N TYR A 117 -1.27 8.29 12.28
CA TYR A 117 -2.49 7.57 11.92
C TYR A 117 -2.30 6.09 12.24
N PRO A 118 -2.48 5.67 13.51
CA PRO A 118 -2.09 4.32 13.93
C PRO A 118 -2.86 3.17 13.29
N ARG A 119 -4.03 3.47 12.70
CA ARG A 119 -5.02 2.51 12.19
C ARG A 119 -5.87 3.16 11.11
N PRO A 120 -6.17 2.48 10.00
CA PRO A 120 -7.18 2.91 9.05
C PRO A 120 -8.55 3.15 9.68
N THR A 121 -9.35 4.03 9.08
CA THR A 121 -10.68 4.36 9.63
C THR A 121 -11.75 3.29 9.36
N CYS A 122 -11.59 2.49 8.32
CA CYS A 122 -12.49 1.40 7.94
C CYS A 122 -11.72 0.18 7.39
N THR A 123 -12.44 -0.87 6.99
CA THR A 123 -11.84 -2.06 6.35
C THR A 123 -11.36 -1.68 4.96
N THR A 124 -10.09 -1.95 4.67
CA THR A 124 -9.43 -1.42 3.47
C THR A 124 -8.30 -2.32 3.00
N LEU A 125 -8.05 -2.29 1.69
CA LEU A 125 -6.85 -2.81 1.07
C LEU A 125 -5.74 -1.74 1.12
N LEU A 126 -4.59 -2.10 1.67
CA LEU A 126 -3.46 -1.21 1.92
C LEU A 126 -2.23 -1.63 1.12
N LEU A 127 -1.44 -0.64 0.72
CA LEU A 127 -0.02 -0.83 0.40
C LEU A 127 0.80 -0.40 1.63
N CYS A 128 1.50 -1.35 2.24
CA CYS A 128 2.28 -1.15 3.47
C CYS A 128 3.77 -0.98 3.16
N ASP A 129 4.45 -0.07 3.87
CA ASP A 129 5.90 0.13 3.80
C ASP A 129 6.57 -0.29 5.13
N TYR A 130 7.37 -1.35 5.07
CA TYR A 130 8.19 -1.88 6.16
C TYR A 130 9.66 -1.49 5.97
N LYS A 131 9.92 -0.18 5.88
CA LYS A 131 11.27 0.38 5.67
C LYS A 131 11.88 -0.06 4.34
N GLY A 132 11.05 -0.04 3.30
CA GLY A 132 11.44 -0.36 1.94
C GLY A 132 11.03 -1.73 1.45
N HIS A 133 10.55 -2.60 2.33
CA HIS A 133 9.81 -3.80 1.95
C HIS A 133 8.33 -3.46 1.85
N TYR A 134 7.69 -3.81 0.74
CA TYR A 134 6.30 -3.46 0.49
C TYR A 134 5.43 -4.71 0.45
N GLU A 135 4.22 -4.60 0.98
CA GLU A 135 3.23 -5.67 0.98
C GLU A 135 1.85 -5.07 0.73
N VAL A 136 1.02 -5.77 -0.03
CA VAL A 136 -0.40 -5.46 -0.13
C VAL A 136 -1.13 -6.25 0.96
N VAL A 137 -1.85 -5.55 1.82
CA VAL A 137 -2.46 -6.14 3.02
C VAL A 137 -3.93 -5.75 3.10
N GLU A 138 -4.79 -6.72 3.38
CA GLU A 138 -6.15 -6.44 3.82
C GLU A 138 -6.15 -6.07 5.31
N TYR A 139 -6.59 -4.86 5.63
CA TYR A 139 -6.85 -4.44 7.00
C TYR A 139 -8.32 -4.62 7.32
N ALA A 140 -8.62 -5.64 8.12
CA ALA A 140 -9.94 -5.91 8.67
C ALA A 140 -9.88 -6.06 10.20
N HIS A 141 -11.04 -5.88 10.86
CA HIS A 141 -11.21 -6.17 12.30
C HIS A 141 -10.25 -5.44 13.26
N LYS A 142 -9.71 -4.30 12.86
CA LYS A 142 -8.75 -3.48 13.63
C LYS A 142 -7.42 -4.18 13.93
N THR A 143 -7.04 -5.16 13.13
CA THR A 143 -5.80 -5.94 13.28
C THR A 143 -4.95 -5.83 12.02
N TRP A 144 -3.64 -5.62 12.19
CA TRP A 144 -2.65 -5.74 11.12
C TRP A 144 -2.38 -7.23 10.91
N VAL A 145 -2.93 -7.82 9.84
CA VAL A 145 -2.71 -9.25 9.51
C VAL A 145 -1.97 -9.30 8.18
N THR A 146 -0.67 -9.57 8.20
CA THR A 146 0.16 -9.82 7.01
C THR A 146 0.13 -11.29 6.65
N GLU A 147 0.39 -11.65 5.38
CA GLU A 147 0.45 -13.04 4.94
C GLU A 147 1.57 -13.84 5.63
N LEU A 148 2.57 -13.15 6.19
CA LEU A 148 3.75 -13.75 6.81
C LEU A 148 3.62 -14.08 8.32
N CYS A 149 2.43 -13.97 8.93
CA CYS A 149 2.22 -14.27 10.36
C CYS A 149 3.15 -13.55 11.36
N PHE A 150 3.82 -12.46 10.96
CA PHE A 150 4.56 -11.61 11.88
C PHE A 150 3.79 -10.31 12.12
N PRO A 151 3.40 -9.97 13.36
CA PRO A 151 2.73 -8.70 13.64
C PRO A 151 3.77 -7.57 13.62
N VAL A 152 4.29 -7.23 12.43
CA VAL A 152 5.11 -6.04 12.24
C VAL A 152 4.15 -4.92 11.81
N LYS A 153 4.12 -3.85 12.61
CA LYS A 153 3.39 -2.64 12.24
C LYS A 153 4.15 -1.96 11.09
N PRO A 154 3.50 -1.57 9.97
CA PRO A 154 4.20 -0.83 8.93
C PRO A 154 4.67 0.53 9.45
N THR A 155 5.64 1.13 8.76
CA THR A 155 6.10 2.51 9.05
C THR A 155 5.06 3.51 8.58
N ARG A 156 4.46 3.24 7.42
CA ARG A 156 3.41 4.03 6.79
C ARG A 156 2.60 3.14 5.85
N TYR A 157 1.40 3.58 5.50
CA TYR A 157 0.53 2.88 4.56
C TYR A 157 -0.11 3.84 3.56
N PHE A 158 -0.52 3.29 2.42
CA PHE A 158 -1.32 3.96 1.42
C PHE A 158 -2.62 3.17 1.21
N VAL A 159 -3.75 3.86 1.14
CA VAL A 159 -5.08 3.22 1.00
C VAL A 159 -5.37 3.01 -0.49
N LEU A 160 -5.42 1.74 -0.91
CA LEU A 160 -5.67 1.37 -2.31
C LEU A 160 -7.16 1.29 -2.60
N LYS A 161 -7.94 0.69 -1.71
CA LYS A 161 -9.39 0.51 -1.88
C LYS A 161 -10.09 0.40 -0.53
N PHE A 162 -11.28 0.98 -0.40
CA PHE A 162 -12.20 0.66 0.71
C PHE A 162 -12.97 -0.63 0.41
N LEU A 163 -13.02 -1.55 1.37
CA LEU A 163 -13.66 -2.87 1.19
C LEU A 163 -15.10 -2.90 1.71
N ASP A 164 -15.45 -2.02 2.65
CA ASP A 164 -16.77 -1.95 3.26
C ASP A 164 -17.73 -0.94 2.58
N GLU A 165 -17.29 -0.17 1.57
CA GLU A 165 -18.14 0.82 0.90
C GLU A 165 -19.09 0.22 -0.17
N ASP A 166 -18.93 -1.06 -0.52
CA ASP A 166 -19.80 -1.79 -1.46
C ASP A 166 -21.03 -2.45 -0.75
N LYS A 167 -21.46 -1.96 0.44
CA LYS A 167 -22.66 -2.44 1.15
C LYS A 167 -23.57 -1.34 1.66
#